data_AF-A0AAV0IFH7-F1
#
_entry.id   AF-A0AAV0IFH7-F1
#
_cell.length_a   1.000
_cell.length_b   1.000
_cell.length_c   1.000
_cell.angle_alpha   90.00
_cell.angle_beta   90.00
_cell.angle_gamma   90.00
#
_symmetry.space_group_name_H-M   'P 1'
#
loop_
_entity.id
_entity.type
_entity.pdbx_description
1 polymer ?
#
loop_
_entity_poly.entity_id
_entity_poly.type
_entity_poly.pdbx_seq_one_letter_code
_entity_poly.pdbx_strand_id
1 'polypeptide(L)'
;MSLDETMSTCDSFKSPDVEYLDDNDLPEIDCINKKALNKLYISDHEVVAGEDAHGVIDMDTDDKFVNLDTNFEDPQLCATIACDIYKHLRASEAKKRPATDFMEKTQKDVNASMRAILIDWLVEVAEEYRLVPDTLYLTVNYIDRYLSGNVINKQRLQLLGVASMMIAAKYEEICAPQVEEFCYITDNTYFKDEVLEMESAVLNYLKFEMTAPTPKCFLRRFVRAAQGTDEVPSMQLECLANYISELSLLEYNMLCYPPSVVAASSIFLAKFILFPSKRPWNSTLQHYTLYQPSDLQDCVKDLHRLCTSTYDSTLPAIREKYSQHKYKFVAKKFCPPRIPEEYFHKQIL
;
A
#
# COMPACT_ATOMS: atom_id res chain seq x y z
N MET A 1 -10.39 21.26 70.84
CA MET A 1 -9.03 20.69 70.68
C MET A 1 -9.06 19.92 69.38
N SER A 2 -8.94 20.57 68.22
CA SER A 2 -7.68 20.88 67.52
C SER A 2 -6.68 19.73 67.57
N LEU A 3 -6.53 19.05 66.44
CA LEU A 3 -5.33 18.33 66.04
C LEU A 3 -5.30 18.35 64.51
N ASP A 4 -4.37 19.17 64.01
CA ASP A 4 -3.90 19.24 62.63
C ASP A 4 -3.40 17.88 62.16
N GLU A 5 -3.78 17.48 60.95
CA GLU A 5 -2.99 16.54 60.14
C GLU A 5 -2.41 17.30 58.94
N THR A 6 -1.10 17.38 58.97
CA THR A 6 -0.21 18.04 58.02
C THR A 6 -0.26 17.40 56.64
N MET A 7 -0.63 18.16 55.62
CA MET A 7 -0.32 17.85 54.22
C MET A 7 1.17 18.06 53.96
N SER A 8 1.88 16.97 53.65
CA SER A 8 3.26 16.99 53.16
C SER A 8 3.24 17.13 51.64
N THR A 9 3.63 18.32 51.15
CA THR A 9 3.95 18.56 49.74
C THR A 9 5.37 18.06 49.47
N CYS A 10 5.52 17.02 48.65
CA CYS A 10 6.81 16.62 48.12
C CYS A 10 7.14 17.45 46.88
N ASP A 11 8.11 18.35 47.04
CA ASP A 11 8.85 19.01 45.97
C ASP A 11 9.83 18.03 45.30
N SER A 12 9.58 17.67 44.04
CA SER A 12 10.66 17.27 43.11
C SER A 12 10.16 17.13 41.68
N PHE A 13 10.13 18.25 40.95
CA PHE A 13 10.35 18.27 39.50
C PHE A 13 11.02 19.60 39.13
N LYS A 14 12.35 19.64 39.13
CA LYS A 14 13.11 20.59 38.32
C LYS A 14 13.55 19.85 37.06
N SER A 15 12.92 20.17 35.94
CA SER A 15 13.43 19.83 34.61
C SER A 15 14.74 20.58 34.35
N PRO A 16 15.69 20.02 33.60
CA PRO A 16 16.87 20.77 33.19
C PRO A 16 16.48 21.88 32.21
N ASP A 17 17.02 23.07 32.42
CA ASP A 17 16.89 24.20 31.51
C ASP A 17 17.53 23.83 30.15
N VAL A 18 16.71 23.77 29.10
CA VAL A 18 17.18 23.67 27.72
C VAL A 18 17.40 25.10 27.24
N GLU A 19 18.66 25.51 27.14
CA GLU A 19 19.05 26.73 26.45
C GLU A 19 18.65 26.61 24.97
N TYR A 20 17.67 27.39 24.55
CA TYR A 20 17.39 27.62 23.14
C TYR A 20 18.54 28.43 22.56
N LEU A 21 19.31 27.84 21.64
CA LEU A 21 20.26 28.57 20.82
C LEU A 21 19.46 29.42 19.81
N ASP A 22 19.70 30.72 19.88
CA ASP A 22 19.19 31.73 18.95
C ASP A 22 19.71 31.45 17.53
N ASP A 23 18.82 31.55 16.53
CA ASP A 23 18.99 31.11 15.14
C ASP A 23 20.02 31.92 14.31
N ASN A 24 20.86 32.73 14.96
CA ASN A 24 21.61 33.79 14.28
C ASN A 24 23.12 33.58 14.08
N ASP A 25 23.74 32.46 14.46
CA ASP A 25 25.17 32.27 14.19
C ASP A 25 25.56 30.81 13.90
N LEU A 26 25.23 30.31 12.70
CA LEU A 26 25.86 29.10 12.15
C LEU A 26 26.22 29.29 10.65
N PRO A 27 27.51 29.51 10.30
CA PRO A 27 27.96 29.71 8.92
C PRO A 27 27.81 28.47 8.01
N GLU A 28 27.45 27.32 8.57
CA GLU A 28 27.24 26.07 7.83
C GLU A 28 25.87 26.00 7.12
N ILE A 29 24.83 26.68 7.62
CA ILE A 29 23.50 26.72 7.00
C ILE A 29 23.50 27.58 5.74
N ASP A 30 24.24 28.69 5.75
CA ASP A 30 24.43 29.55 4.58
C ASP A 30 25.18 28.85 3.44
N CYS A 31 26.13 27.96 3.77
CA CYS A 31 26.82 27.15 2.77
C CYS A 31 25.91 26.12 2.08
N ILE A 32 24.94 25.56 2.81
CA ILE A 32 23.96 24.61 2.29
C ILE A 32 22.94 25.37 1.41
N ASN A 33 22.44 26.52 1.87
CA ASN A 33 21.52 27.36 1.10
C ASN A 33 22.17 27.90 -0.19
N LYS A 34 23.44 28.33 -0.16
CA LYS A 34 24.18 28.73 -1.38
C LYS A 34 24.36 27.57 -2.38
N LYS A 35 24.57 26.34 -1.91
CA LYS A 35 24.68 25.16 -2.79
C LYS A 35 23.34 24.75 -3.40
N ALA A 36 22.23 24.99 -2.71
CA ALA A 36 20.88 24.76 -3.24
C ALA A 36 20.49 25.83 -4.28
N LEU A 37 20.77 27.11 -4.00
CA LEU A 37 20.47 28.23 -4.89
C LEU A 37 21.30 28.22 -6.19
N ASN A 38 22.59 27.84 -6.14
CA ASN A 38 23.43 27.75 -7.35
C ASN A 38 23.07 26.58 -8.28
N LYS A 39 22.27 25.60 -7.83
CA LYS A 39 21.79 24.48 -8.67
C LYS A 39 20.41 24.72 -9.29
N LEU A 40 19.73 25.81 -8.91
CA LEU A 40 18.39 26.15 -9.40
C LEU A 40 18.39 27.39 -10.30
N TYR A 41 19.50 27.69 -10.97
CA TYR A 41 19.56 28.71 -12.02
C TYR A 41 18.72 28.25 -13.23
N ILE A 42 17.44 28.58 -13.20
CA ILE A 42 16.59 28.70 -14.38
C ILE A 42 17.05 29.98 -15.08
N SER A 43 17.55 29.83 -16.31
CA SER A 43 17.87 30.97 -17.17
C SER A 43 16.58 31.73 -17.45
N ASP A 44 16.52 32.99 -17.04
CA ASP A 44 15.48 33.93 -17.46
C ASP A 44 15.50 34.04 -18.99
N HIS A 45 14.40 33.65 -19.63
CA HIS A 45 14.12 34.04 -21.01
C HIS A 45 12.83 34.87 -21.02
N GLU A 46 13.00 36.11 -21.46
CA GLU A 46 11.99 37.13 -21.68
C GLU A 46 10.83 36.62 -22.53
N VAL A 47 9.61 36.97 -22.11
CA VAL A 47 8.38 36.79 -22.88
C VAL A 47 8.43 37.72 -24.09
N VAL A 48 8.60 37.16 -25.29
CA VAL A 48 8.29 37.85 -26.55
C VAL A 48 7.14 37.11 -27.22
N ALA A 49 6.02 37.82 -27.36
CA ALA A 49 4.88 37.37 -28.15
C ALA A 49 5.28 37.27 -29.63
N GLY A 50 5.05 36.11 -30.23
CA GLY A 50 5.23 35.88 -31.66
C GLY A 50 4.64 34.53 -32.04
N GLU A 51 3.57 34.56 -32.82
CA GLU A 51 3.03 33.42 -33.55
C GLU A 51 4.14 32.81 -34.43
N ASP A 52 4.33 31.49 -34.36
CA ASP A 52 4.42 30.65 -35.55
C ASP A 52 4.40 29.17 -35.19
N ALA A 53 3.44 28.48 -35.80
CA ALA A 53 3.27 27.05 -35.79
C ALA A 53 4.44 26.37 -36.52
N HIS A 54 4.86 25.18 -36.03
CA HIS A 54 5.41 24.01 -36.75
C HIS A 54 5.79 22.99 -35.66
N GLY A 55 4.96 21.99 -35.35
CA GLY A 55 4.77 20.82 -36.20
C GLY A 55 5.49 19.62 -35.57
N VAL A 56 5.05 19.20 -34.37
CA VAL A 56 5.38 17.87 -33.85
C VAL A 56 4.25 16.96 -34.27
N ILE A 57 4.61 15.94 -35.06
CA ILE A 57 3.72 14.99 -35.70
C ILE A 57 2.86 14.33 -34.62
N ASP A 58 1.60 14.76 -34.59
CA ASP A 58 0.50 14.15 -33.88
C ASP A 58 0.25 12.80 -34.54
N MET A 59 0.60 11.72 -33.84
CA MET A 59 0.23 10.38 -34.25
C MET A 59 -1.13 10.09 -33.61
N ASP A 60 -2.15 10.56 -34.31
CA ASP A 60 -3.56 10.46 -34.01
C ASP A 60 -3.94 8.99 -33.67
N THR A 61 -4.20 8.75 -32.38
CA THR A 61 -5.03 7.63 -31.94
C THR A 61 -6.23 8.22 -31.22
N ASP A 62 -7.37 8.12 -31.90
CA ASP A 62 -8.70 8.64 -31.55
C ASP A 62 -9.28 7.98 -30.28
N ASP A 63 -8.60 8.13 -29.15
CA ASP A 63 -9.06 7.65 -27.84
C ASP A 63 -8.76 8.74 -26.79
N LYS A 64 -9.68 9.71 -26.70
CA LYS A 64 -9.61 10.83 -25.74
C LYS A 64 -9.60 10.27 -24.31
N PHE A 65 -8.44 10.23 -23.68
CA PHE A 65 -8.32 9.90 -22.25
C PHE A 65 -8.62 11.13 -21.39
N VAL A 66 -9.10 10.90 -20.17
CA VAL A 66 -9.40 11.98 -19.21
C VAL A 66 -8.16 12.31 -18.39
N ASN A 67 -7.73 13.58 -18.38
CA ASN A 67 -6.60 14.02 -17.57
C ASN A 67 -7.01 14.18 -16.08
N LEU A 68 -6.40 13.39 -15.21
CA LEU A 68 -6.63 13.36 -13.76
C LEU A 68 -5.78 14.38 -12.97
N ASP A 69 -4.67 14.84 -13.54
CA ASP A 69 -3.67 15.65 -12.84
C ASP A 69 -3.90 17.16 -13.08
N THR A 70 -5.16 17.58 -13.09
CA THR A 70 -5.59 18.97 -13.37
C THR A 70 -5.99 19.74 -12.12
N ASN A 71 -6.22 19.06 -11.00
CA ASN A 71 -6.61 19.69 -9.74
C ASN A 71 -5.37 20.05 -8.93
N PHE A 72 -4.99 21.34 -9.00
CA PHE A 72 -3.86 21.93 -8.26
C PHE A 72 -4.25 22.48 -6.89
N GLU A 73 -5.54 22.50 -6.55
CA GLU A 73 -6.05 23.08 -5.30
C GLU A 73 -5.96 22.09 -4.12
N ASP A 74 -6.10 20.79 -4.39
CA ASP A 74 -5.97 19.76 -3.36
C ASP A 74 -4.51 19.27 -3.26
N PRO A 75 -3.77 19.63 -2.18
CA PRO A 75 -2.38 19.26 -2.03
C PRO A 75 -2.18 17.74 -1.90
N GLN A 76 -3.20 16.96 -1.54
CA GLN A 76 -3.10 15.50 -1.45
C GLN A 76 -3.00 14.83 -2.83
N LEU A 77 -3.33 15.54 -3.90
CA LEU A 77 -3.23 15.03 -5.27
C LEU A 77 -1.83 15.17 -5.83
N CYS A 78 -1.03 16.09 -5.28
CA CYS A 78 0.33 16.38 -5.71
C CYS A 78 0.43 16.57 -7.24
N ALA A 79 -0.56 17.23 -7.87
CA ALA A 79 -0.75 17.22 -9.33
C ALA A 79 0.52 17.57 -10.13
N THR A 80 1.33 18.51 -9.64
CA THR A 80 2.59 18.94 -10.27
C THR A 80 3.66 17.85 -10.34
N ILE A 81 3.69 16.93 -9.38
CA ILE A 81 4.70 15.87 -9.26
C ILE A 81 4.11 14.45 -9.35
N ALA A 82 2.80 14.32 -9.56
CA ALA A 82 2.10 13.05 -9.63
C ALA A 82 2.67 12.12 -10.73
N CYS A 83 3.11 12.67 -11.85
CA CYS A 83 3.78 11.87 -12.89
C CYS A 83 5.07 11.22 -12.35
N ASP A 84 5.91 12.00 -11.66
CA ASP A 84 7.21 11.56 -11.17
C ASP A 84 7.08 10.59 -10.00
N ILE A 85 6.11 10.79 -9.11
CA ILE A 85 5.79 9.85 -8.02
C ILE A 85 5.52 8.46 -8.60
N TYR A 86 4.66 8.35 -9.62
CA TYR A 86 4.29 7.03 -10.15
C TYR A 86 5.36 6.42 -11.05
N LYS A 87 6.15 7.24 -11.77
CA LYS A 87 7.38 6.77 -12.43
C LYS A 87 8.35 6.18 -11.41
N HIS A 88 8.55 6.86 -10.28
CA HIS A 88 9.39 6.37 -9.20
C HIS A 88 8.84 5.07 -8.59
N LEU A 89 7.54 5.01 -8.27
CA LEU A 89 6.91 3.80 -7.73
C LEU A 89 7.11 2.59 -8.67
N ARG A 90 6.93 2.78 -9.99
CA ARG A 90 7.15 1.73 -10.99
C ARG A 90 8.62 1.30 -11.05
N ALA A 91 9.56 2.24 -11.05
CA ALA A 91 10.98 1.90 -11.05
C ALA A 91 11.41 1.18 -9.75
N SER A 92 10.76 1.49 -8.62
CA SER A 92 11.07 0.94 -7.30
C SER A 92 10.37 -0.41 -7.05
N GLU A 93 9.27 -0.72 -7.72
CA GLU A 93 8.49 -1.94 -7.44
C GLU A 93 9.27 -3.21 -7.75
N ALA A 94 10.27 -3.16 -8.65
CA ALA A 94 11.14 -4.29 -8.97
C ALA A 94 12.23 -4.54 -7.92
N LYS A 95 12.67 -3.50 -7.20
CA LYS A 95 13.85 -3.56 -6.31
C LYS A 95 13.55 -4.17 -4.95
N LYS A 96 12.30 -4.03 -4.49
CA LYS A 96 11.89 -4.34 -3.10
C LYS A 96 10.87 -5.49 -3.02
N ARG A 97 10.98 -6.44 -3.96
CA ARG A 97 10.12 -7.63 -3.99
C ARG A 97 10.72 -8.74 -3.13
N PRO A 98 9.88 -9.48 -2.40
CA PRO A 98 10.25 -10.80 -1.90
C PRO A 98 10.68 -11.72 -3.05
N ALA A 99 11.46 -12.75 -2.73
CA ALA A 99 11.67 -13.86 -3.65
C ALA A 99 10.33 -14.57 -3.91
N THR A 100 10.09 -15.07 -5.11
CA THR A 100 8.82 -15.74 -5.45
C THR A 100 8.82 -17.23 -5.14
N ASP A 101 9.94 -17.75 -4.62
CA ASP A 101 10.21 -19.18 -4.41
C ASP A 101 10.84 -19.47 -3.03
N PHE A 102 10.72 -18.54 -2.08
CA PHE A 102 11.30 -18.71 -0.75
C PHE A 102 10.62 -19.81 0.08
N MET A 103 9.38 -20.19 -0.23
CA MET A 103 8.74 -21.31 0.44
C MET A 103 9.43 -22.62 0.07
N GLU A 104 9.85 -22.76 -1.19
CA GLU A 104 10.50 -23.96 -1.70
C GLU A 104 12.02 -23.95 -1.45
N LYS A 105 12.67 -22.79 -1.56
CA LYS A 105 14.14 -22.68 -1.51
C LYS A 105 14.70 -22.37 -0.13
N THR A 106 13.97 -21.61 0.68
CA THR A 106 14.48 -21.09 1.96
C THR A 106 13.79 -21.76 3.15
N GLN A 107 12.46 -21.79 3.17
CA GLN A 107 11.71 -22.29 4.30
C GLN A 107 11.74 -23.83 4.40
N LYS A 108 11.77 -24.33 5.65
CA LYS A 108 11.82 -25.77 5.94
C LYS A 108 10.64 -26.26 6.78
N ASP A 109 10.14 -25.42 7.69
CA ASP A 109 9.07 -25.76 8.63
C ASP A 109 7.85 -24.83 8.47
N VAL A 110 7.96 -23.78 7.64
CA VAL A 110 6.87 -22.87 7.26
C VAL A 110 6.46 -23.16 5.82
N ASN A 111 5.16 -23.16 5.55
CA ASN A 111 4.61 -23.31 4.21
C ASN A 111 3.61 -22.20 3.87
N ALA A 112 3.14 -22.16 2.61
CA ALA A 112 2.20 -21.17 2.11
C ALA A 112 0.88 -21.09 2.92
N SER A 113 0.38 -22.23 3.41
CA SER A 113 -0.84 -22.27 4.23
C SER A 113 -0.63 -21.62 5.61
N MET A 114 0.49 -21.88 6.27
CA MET A 114 0.83 -21.23 7.55
C MET A 114 0.99 -19.72 7.39
N ARG A 115 1.59 -19.27 6.28
CA ARG A 115 1.66 -17.84 5.93
C ARG A 115 0.27 -17.25 5.75
N ALA A 116 -0.63 -17.92 5.02
CA ALA A 116 -1.98 -17.45 4.80
C ALA A 116 -2.77 -17.35 6.13
N ILE A 117 -2.63 -18.32 7.03
CA ILE A 117 -3.22 -18.29 8.38
C ILE A 117 -2.69 -17.08 9.18
N LEU A 118 -1.38 -16.83 9.15
CA LEU A 118 -0.80 -15.66 9.82
C LEU A 118 -1.39 -14.35 9.27
N ILE A 119 -1.45 -14.21 7.94
CA ILE A 119 -1.92 -12.97 7.31
C ILE A 119 -3.42 -12.75 7.56
N ASP A 120 -4.22 -13.81 7.54
CA ASP A 120 -5.65 -13.73 7.87
C ASP A 120 -5.86 -13.21 9.30
N TRP A 121 -5.11 -13.76 10.26
CA TRP A 121 -5.12 -13.23 11.64
C TRP A 121 -4.63 -11.78 11.72
N LEU A 122 -3.56 -11.41 11.01
CA LEU A 122 -3.07 -10.03 10.98
C LEU A 122 -4.08 -9.05 10.37
N VAL A 123 -5.00 -9.49 9.51
CA VAL A 123 -6.12 -8.65 9.05
C VAL A 123 -7.05 -8.32 10.21
N GLU A 124 -7.33 -9.29 11.08
CA GLU A 124 -8.13 -9.06 12.30
C GLU A 124 -7.43 -8.11 13.26
N VAL A 125 -6.12 -8.30 13.48
CA VAL A 125 -5.30 -7.40 14.32
C VAL A 125 -5.32 -5.97 13.78
N ALA A 126 -5.19 -5.80 12.45
CA ALA A 126 -5.26 -4.49 11.83
C ALA A 126 -6.63 -3.83 12.00
N GLU A 127 -7.73 -4.59 11.95
CA GLU A 127 -9.08 -4.08 12.20
C GLU A 127 -9.32 -3.71 13.67
N GLU A 128 -8.81 -4.51 14.62
CA GLU A 128 -8.92 -4.27 16.06
C GLU A 128 -8.23 -2.95 16.46
N TYR A 129 -7.00 -2.76 15.99
CA TYR A 129 -6.23 -1.53 16.22
C TYR A 129 -6.53 -0.40 15.23
N ARG A 130 -7.46 -0.61 14.30
CA ARG A 130 -7.89 0.37 13.28
C ARG A 130 -6.73 0.95 12.46
N LEU A 131 -5.76 0.09 12.14
CA LEU A 131 -4.60 0.45 11.34
C LEU A 131 -5.02 0.79 9.90
N VAL A 132 -4.29 1.72 9.27
CA VAL A 132 -4.52 2.04 7.87
C VAL A 132 -4.14 0.84 6.98
N PRO A 133 -4.77 0.67 5.80
CA PRO A 133 -4.46 -0.46 4.92
C PRO A 133 -2.99 -0.55 4.54
N ASP A 134 -2.33 0.59 4.32
CA ASP A 134 -0.91 0.67 3.97
C ASP A 134 -0.01 -0.04 4.99
N THR A 135 -0.33 0.05 6.29
CA THR A 135 0.33 -0.68 7.38
C THR A 135 0.25 -2.20 7.19
N LEU A 136 -0.92 -2.73 6.83
CA LEU A 136 -1.09 -4.17 6.56
C LEU A 136 -0.27 -4.61 5.33
N TYR A 137 -0.30 -3.83 4.24
CA TYR A 137 0.48 -4.18 3.04
C TYR A 137 1.99 -4.16 3.30
N LEU A 138 2.49 -3.19 4.07
CA LEU A 138 3.89 -3.14 4.49
C LEU A 138 4.25 -4.30 5.42
N THR A 139 3.37 -4.65 6.35
CA THR A 139 3.53 -5.82 7.23
C THR A 139 3.79 -7.09 6.42
N VAL A 140 2.94 -7.38 5.43
CA VAL A 140 3.10 -8.55 4.55
C VAL A 140 4.40 -8.47 3.74
N ASN A 141 4.74 -7.29 3.21
CA ASN A 141 6.01 -7.09 2.51
C ASN A 141 7.23 -7.42 3.39
N TYR A 142 7.23 -6.99 4.65
CA TYR A 142 8.33 -7.24 5.58
C TYR A 142 8.45 -8.72 5.94
N ILE A 143 7.32 -9.37 6.22
CA ILE A 143 7.26 -10.82 6.49
C ILE A 143 7.87 -11.58 5.29
N ASP A 144 7.40 -11.32 4.08
CA ASP A 144 7.82 -12.07 2.90
C ASP A 144 9.28 -11.81 2.53
N ARG A 145 9.76 -10.56 2.63
CA ARG A 145 11.18 -10.25 2.42
C ARG A 145 12.06 -10.92 3.47
N TYR A 146 11.63 -10.95 4.73
CA TYR A 146 12.36 -11.60 5.80
C TYR A 146 12.43 -13.13 5.59
N LEU A 147 11.30 -13.77 5.28
CA LEU A 147 11.22 -15.19 4.93
C LEU A 147 11.99 -15.54 3.66
N SER A 148 12.27 -14.56 2.79
CA SER A 148 13.05 -14.78 1.58
C SER A 148 14.50 -15.20 1.85
N GLY A 149 15.11 -14.74 2.94
CA GLY A 149 16.50 -15.07 3.27
C GLY A 149 16.74 -15.60 4.68
N ASN A 150 15.71 -15.71 5.53
CA ASN A 150 15.85 -16.25 6.87
C ASN A 150 14.91 -17.44 7.07
N VAL A 151 15.49 -18.58 7.44
CA VAL A 151 14.70 -19.75 7.86
C VAL A 151 14.04 -19.43 9.20
N ILE A 152 12.72 -19.54 9.26
CA ILE A 152 11.96 -19.40 10.50
C ILE A 152 11.33 -20.74 10.85
N ASN A 153 11.35 -21.05 12.14
CA ASN A 153 10.60 -22.15 12.70
C ASN A 153 9.13 -21.70 12.88
N LYS A 154 8.16 -22.59 12.64
CA LYS A 154 6.73 -22.23 12.66
C LYS A 154 6.24 -21.66 14.00
N GLN A 155 6.85 -22.06 15.13
CA GLN A 155 6.52 -21.52 16.45
C GLN A 155 6.92 -20.04 16.62
N ARG A 156 7.83 -19.52 15.77
CA ARG A 156 8.23 -18.10 15.75
C ARG A 156 7.58 -17.30 14.63
N LEU A 157 6.70 -17.91 13.83
CA LEU A 157 6.06 -17.25 12.70
C LEU A 157 5.11 -16.13 13.16
N GLN A 158 4.35 -16.34 14.24
CA GLN A 158 3.50 -15.29 14.81
C GLN A 158 4.32 -14.12 15.37
N LEU A 159 5.44 -14.42 16.06
CA LEU A 159 6.40 -13.40 16.52
C LEU A 159 6.93 -12.54 15.37
N LEU A 160 7.29 -13.15 14.24
CA LEU A 160 7.67 -12.41 13.01
C LEU A 160 6.54 -11.50 12.54
N GLY A 161 5.30 -12.00 12.55
CA GLY A 161 4.12 -11.25 12.12
C GLY A 161 3.89 -9.99 12.95
N VAL A 162 3.84 -10.12 14.28
CA VAL A 162 3.60 -8.96 15.16
C VAL A 162 4.75 -7.97 15.18
N ALA A 163 6.00 -8.44 15.13
CA ALA A 163 7.15 -7.55 15.02
C ALA A 163 7.14 -6.78 13.69
N SER A 164 6.80 -7.46 12.58
CA SER A 164 6.68 -6.82 11.27
C SER A 164 5.54 -5.79 11.24
N MET A 165 4.41 -6.09 11.88
CA MET A 165 3.29 -5.15 11.99
C MET A 165 3.61 -3.95 12.87
N MET A 166 4.31 -4.17 13.99
CA MET A 166 4.78 -3.09 14.85
C MET A 166 5.72 -2.14 14.09
N ILE A 167 6.64 -2.68 13.29
CA ILE A 167 7.51 -1.86 12.43
C ILE A 167 6.70 -1.09 11.40
N ALA A 168 5.74 -1.74 10.73
CA ALA A 168 4.88 -1.08 9.74
C ALA A 168 4.05 0.04 10.39
N ALA A 169 3.51 -0.20 11.58
CA ALA A 169 2.72 0.77 12.32
C ALA A 169 3.56 1.98 12.73
N LYS A 170 4.78 1.77 13.24
CA LYS A 170 5.74 2.86 13.52
C LYS A 170 6.10 3.68 12.28
N TYR A 171 5.99 3.09 11.09
CA TYR A 171 6.33 3.74 9.83
C TYR A 171 5.18 4.55 9.23
N GLU A 172 3.95 4.04 9.32
CA GLU A 172 2.80 4.57 8.57
C GLU A 172 1.74 5.25 9.46
N GLU A 173 1.60 4.85 10.72
CA GLU A 173 0.57 5.38 11.61
C GLU A 173 1.00 6.69 12.27
N ILE A 174 0.03 7.61 12.43
CA ILE A 174 0.24 8.83 13.22
C ILE A 174 0.51 8.48 14.68
N CYS A 175 -0.26 7.51 15.20
CA CYS A 175 -0.16 7.01 16.57
C CYS A 175 -0.03 5.49 16.52
N ALA A 176 1.20 4.99 16.42
CA ALA A 176 1.45 3.55 16.41
C ALA A 176 1.13 2.90 17.78
N PRO A 177 0.56 1.68 17.81
CA PRO A 177 0.38 0.92 19.03
C PRO A 177 1.71 0.67 19.76
N GLN A 178 1.66 0.62 21.09
CA GLN A 178 2.84 0.32 21.91
C GLN A 178 3.19 -1.17 21.83
N VAL A 179 4.44 -1.53 22.17
CA VAL A 179 4.89 -2.93 22.12
C VAL A 179 4.07 -3.82 23.06
N GLU A 180 3.59 -3.29 24.17
CA GLU A 180 2.72 -4.00 25.11
C GLU A 180 1.39 -4.43 24.48
N GLU A 181 0.86 -3.66 23.52
CA GLU A 181 -0.35 -4.02 22.78
C GLU A 181 -0.11 -5.22 21.86
N PHE A 182 1.07 -5.26 21.20
CA PHE A 182 1.47 -6.42 20.39
C PHE A 182 1.77 -7.66 21.23
N CYS A 183 2.27 -7.52 22.46
CA CYS A 183 2.36 -8.65 23.40
C CYS A 183 0.95 -9.14 23.78
N TYR A 184 0.05 -8.20 24.12
CA TYR A 184 -1.31 -8.50 24.55
C TYR A 184 -2.11 -9.25 23.48
N ILE A 185 -2.09 -8.81 22.21
CA ILE A 185 -2.87 -9.43 21.13
C ILE A 185 -2.41 -10.85 20.78
N THR A 186 -1.20 -11.24 21.20
CA THR A 186 -0.71 -12.63 21.10
C THR A 186 -1.06 -13.46 22.33
N ASP A 187 -2.03 -13.04 23.14
CA ASP A 187 -2.36 -13.64 24.45
C ASP A 187 -1.13 -13.73 25.38
N ASN A 188 -0.20 -12.77 25.27
CA ASN A 188 1.08 -12.77 25.97
C ASN A 188 1.92 -14.03 25.71
N THR A 189 1.77 -14.64 24.52
CA THR A 189 2.63 -15.75 24.07
C THR A 189 4.09 -15.31 24.00
N TYR A 190 4.34 -14.04 23.68
CA TYR A 190 5.68 -13.45 23.60
C TYR A 190 5.83 -12.29 24.57
N PHE A 191 7.02 -12.19 25.16
CA PHE A 191 7.38 -11.07 26.01
C PHE A 191 7.90 -9.89 25.20
N LYS A 192 7.87 -8.70 25.81
CA LYS A 192 8.35 -7.45 25.20
C LYS A 192 9.75 -7.57 24.61
N ASP A 193 10.68 -8.19 25.33
CA ASP A 193 12.06 -8.33 24.89
C ASP A 193 12.16 -9.21 23.63
N GLU A 194 11.36 -10.27 23.52
CA GLU A 194 11.33 -11.14 22.33
C GLU A 194 10.79 -10.39 21.10
N VAL A 195 9.77 -9.56 21.28
CA VAL A 195 9.20 -8.72 20.22
C VAL A 195 10.22 -7.68 19.75
N LEU A 196 10.94 -7.04 20.67
CA LEU A 196 11.99 -6.05 20.36
C LEU A 196 13.22 -6.68 19.70
N GLU A 197 13.62 -7.88 20.14
CA GLU A 197 14.68 -8.66 19.49
C GLU A 197 14.29 -9.02 18.05
N MET A 198 13.03 -9.45 17.84
CA MET A 198 12.55 -9.76 16.51
C MET A 198 12.44 -8.51 15.62
N GLU A 199 11.99 -7.38 16.17
CA GLU A 199 12.00 -6.10 15.48
C GLU A 199 13.43 -5.75 14.99
N SER A 200 14.40 -5.84 15.90
CA SER A 200 15.81 -5.57 15.58
C SER A 200 16.31 -6.50 14.48
N ALA A 201 15.99 -7.80 14.54
CA ALA A 201 16.39 -8.77 13.52
C ALA A 201 15.79 -8.43 12.13
N VAL A 202 14.50 -8.08 12.08
CA VAL A 202 13.83 -7.68 10.83
C VAL A 202 14.44 -6.41 10.25
N LEU A 203 14.60 -5.35 11.06
CA LEU A 203 15.17 -4.08 10.61
C LEU A 203 16.60 -4.23 10.07
N ASN A 204 17.44 -4.99 10.78
CA ASN A 204 18.81 -5.25 10.38
C ASN A 204 18.88 -6.05 9.07
N TYR A 205 18.07 -7.09 8.94
CA TYR A 205 18.04 -7.90 7.72
C TYR A 205 17.53 -7.09 6.51
N LEU A 206 16.49 -6.28 6.70
CA LEU A 206 15.95 -5.40 5.66
C LEU A 206 16.79 -4.14 5.42
N LYS A 207 17.88 -3.96 6.17
CA LYS A 207 18.78 -2.80 6.10
C LYS A 207 18.03 -1.48 6.23
N PHE A 208 16.99 -1.45 7.07
CA PHE A 208 16.11 -0.31 7.28
C PHE A 208 15.41 0.21 6.00
N GLU A 209 15.34 -0.59 4.93
CA GLU A 209 14.62 -0.23 3.70
C GLU A 209 13.10 -0.51 3.87
N MET A 210 12.43 0.32 4.67
CA MET A 210 11.03 0.10 5.06
C MET A 210 10.02 0.57 4.01
N THR A 211 10.37 1.56 3.18
CA THR A 211 9.48 1.99 2.09
C THR A 211 9.43 0.95 0.99
N ALA A 212 8.26 0.38 0.66
CA ALA A 212 8.09 -0.51 -0.49
C ALA A 212 6.82 -0.13 -1.28
N PRO A 213 6.85 -0.11 -2.62
CA PRO A 213 5.63 0.03 -3.41
C PRO A 213 4.70 -1.16 -3.17
N THR A 214 3.45 -0.89 -2.80
CA THR A 214 2.41 -1.90 -2.56
C THR A 214 1.28 -1.74 -3.58
N PRO A 215 0.41 -2.75 -3.77
CA PRO A 215 -0.78 -2.60 -4.59
C PRO A 215 -1.64 -1.40 -4.15
N LYS A 216 -1.70 -1.13 -2.84
CA LYS A 216 -2.43 0.02 -2.29
C LYS A 216 -1.92 1.36 -2.80
N CYS A 217 -0.60 1.53 -2.95
CA CYS A 217 -0.01 2.75 -3.51
C CYS A 217 -0.55 3.05 -4.92
N PHE A 218 -0.65 2.03 -5.77
CA PHE A 218 -1.11 2.16 -7.15
C PHE A 218 -2.64 2.30 -7.26
N LEU A 219 -3.39 1.57 -6.43
CA LEU A 219 -4.85 1.60 -6.41
C LEU A 219 -5.41 3.02 -6.24
N ARG A 220 -4.80 3.86 -5.39
CA ARG A 220 -5.26 5.23 -5.13
C ARG A 220 -5.45 6.04 -6.43
N ARG A 221 -4.51 5.95 -7.39
CA ARG A 221 -4.65 6.61 -8.70
C ARG A 221 -5.48 5.82 -9.70
N PHE A 222 -5.39 4.50 -9.68
CA PHE A 222 -6.14 3.68 -10.65
C PHE A 222 -7.65 3.72 -10.39
N VAL A 223 -8.08 3.86 -9.12
CA VAL A 223 -9.48 4.11 -8.77
C VAL A 223 -9.97 5.42 -9.41
N ARG A 224 -9.19 6.50 -9.33
CA ARG A 224 -9.54 7.78 -9.98
C ARG A 224 -9.61 7.67 -11.50
N ALA A 225 -8.63 6.99 -12.10
CA ALA A 225 -8.63 6.70 -13.54
C ALA A 225 -9.86 5.90 -13.99
N ALA A 226 -10.31 4.97 -13.15
CA ALA A 226 -11.49 4.16 -13.40
C ALA A 226 -12.82 4.92 -13.21
N GLN A 227 -12.82 6.01 -12.42
CA GLN A 227 -13.99 6.82 -12.08
C GLN A 227 -14.26 7.96 -13.06
N GLY A 228 -13.27 8.42 -13.84
CA GLY A 228 -13.40 9.53 -14.78
C GLY A 228 -14.42 9.37 -15.91
N THR A 229 -15.29 8.35 -15.86
CA THR A 229 -16.34 8.05 -16.84
C THR A 229 -17.75 8.05 -16.24
N ASP A 230 -18.03 8.77 -15.14
CA ASP A 230 -19.34 9.06 -14.53
C ASP A 230 -20.30 7.90 -14.17
N GLU A 231 -19.97 6.65 -14.46
CA GLU A 231 -20.94 5.54 -14.46
C GLU A 231 -20.96 4.66 -13.19
N VAL A 232 -20.05 4.84 -12.24
CA VAL A 232 -19.93 3.96 -11.06
C VAL A 232 -20.03 4.76 -9.77
N PRO A 233 -20.83 4.33 -8.75
CA PRO A 233 -20.72 4.90 -7.41
C PRO A 233 -19.28 4.74 -6.91
N SER A 234 -18.53 5.84 -6.91
CA SER A 234 -17.08 5.92 -6.66
C SER A 234 -16.62 5.03 -5.49
N MET A 235 -17.38 5.03 -4.40
CA MET A 235 -17.09 4.25 -3.19
C MET A 235 -17.23 2.73 -3.36
N GLN A 236 -18.19 2.23 -4.15
CA GLN A 236 -18.36 0.77 -4.33
C GLN A 236 -17.20 0.18 -5.13
N LEU A 237 -16.77 0.88 -6.18
CA LEU A 237 -15.61 0.50 -6.97
C LEU A 237 -14.34 0.47 -6.12
N GLU A 238 -14.13 1.53 -5.34
CA GLU A 238 -12.97 1.61 -4.45
C GLU A 238 -12.96 0.47 -3.42
N CYS A 239 -14.06 0.27 -2.69
CA CYS A 239 -14.15 -0.80 -1.70
C CYS A 239 -13.92 -2.17 -2.34
N LEU A 240 -14.51 -2.43 -3.52
CA LEU A 240 -14.38 -3.71 -4.20
C LEU A 240 -12.96 -3.95 -4.74
N ALA A 241 -12.31 -2.92 -5.30
CA ALA A 241 -10.92 -3.03 -5.76
C ALA A 241 -9.95 -3.26 -4.59
N ASN A 242 -10.17 -2.60 -3.45
CA ASN A 242 -9.36 -2.85 -2.25
C ASN A 242 -9.60 -4.27 -1.69
N TYR A 243 -10.85 -4.74 -1.67
CA TYR A 243 -11.17 -6.12 -1.29
C TYR A 243 -10.42 -7.15 -2.13
N ILE A 244 -10.51 -7.04 -3.45
CA ILE A 244 -9.84 -7.96 -4.39
C ILE A 244 -8.32 -7.91 -4.19
N SER A 245 -7.75 -6.72 -4.04
CA SER A 245 -6.33 -6.55 -3.81
C SER A 245 -5.89 -7.12 -2.46
N GLU A 246 -6.68 -6.97 -1.39
CA GLU A 246 -6.35 -7.56 -0.09
C GLU A 246 -6.42 -9.08 -0.12
N LEU A 247 -7.37 -9.69 -0.86
CA LEU A 247 -7.39 -11.15 -1.06
C LEU A 247 -6.07 -11.68 -1.63
N SER A 248 -5.38 -10.90 -2.46
CA SER A 248 -4.07 -11.29 -3.02
C SER A 248 -2.99 -11.48 -1.95
N LEU A 249 -3.12 -10.86 -0.77
CA LEU A 249 -2.13 -10.96 0.31
C LEU A 249 -2.07 -12.38 0.89
N LEU A 250 -3.21 -13.09 0.93
CA LEU A 250 -3.30 -14.46 1.46
C LEU A 250 -2.60 -15.47 0.55
N GLU A 251 -2.69 -15.28 -0.77
CA GLU A 251 -2.24 -16.25 -1.76
C GLU A 251 -0.76 -16.06 -2.11
N TYR A 252 0.08 -17.02 -1.69
CA TYR A 252 1.53 -16.98 -1.93
C TYR A 252 1.89 -16.80 -3.42
N ASN A 253 1.16 -17.48 -4.31
CA ASN A 253 1.44 -17.44 -5.74
C ASN A 253 1.23 -16.05 -6.36
N MET A 254 0.45 -15.16 -5.72
CA MET A 254 0.28 -13.78 -6.18
C MET A 254 1.57 -12.96 -6.13
N LEU A 255 2.58 -13.41 -5.38
CA LEU A 255 3.90 -12.81 -5.36
C LEU A 255 4.60 -12.82 -6.72
N CYS A 256 4.16 -13.63 -7.70
CA CYS A 256 4.72 -13.60 -9.05
C CYS A 256 4.39 -12.28 -9.79
N TYR A 257 3.30 -11.61 -9.42
CA TYR A 257 2.87 -10.36 -10.04
C TYR A 257 3.48 -9.12 -9.36
N PRO A 258 3.92 -8.11 -10.13
CA PRO A 258 4.27 -6.81 -9.56
C PRO A 258 3.08 -6.14 -8.86
N PRO A 259 3.32 -5.33 -7.80
CA PRO A 259 2.26 -4.56 -7.13
C PRO A 259 1.35 -3.75 -8.05
N SER A 260 1.92 -3.13 -9.10
CA SER A 260 1.16 -2.34 -10.07
C SER A 260 0.21 -3.20 -10.92
N VAL A 261 0.60 -4.44 -11.24
CA VAL A 261 -0.25 -5.40 -11.97
C VAL A 261 -1.40 -5.87 -11.08
N VAL A 262 -1.13 -6.22 -9.83
CA VAL A 262 -2.18 -6.61 -8.86
C VAL A 262 -3.21 -5.49 -8.71
N ALA A 263 -2.76 -4.23 -8.59
CA ALA A 263 -3.66 -3.09 -8.48
C ALA A 263 -4.51 -2.88 -9.75
N ALA A 264 -3.90 -2.92 -10.93
CA ALA A 264 -4.58 -2.77 -12.21
C ALA A 264 -5.61 -3.89 -12.46
N SER A 265 -5.23 -5.14 -12.22
CA SER A 265 -6.10 -6.31 -12.31
C SER A 265 -7.25 -6.26 -11.29
N SER A 266 -7.01 -5.75 -10.09
CA SER A 266 -8.06 -5.54 -9.08
C SER A 266 -9.11 -4.54 -9.55
N ILE A 267 -8.69 -3.47 -10.25
CA ILE A 267 -9.61 -2.48 -10.85
C ILE A 267 -10.38 -3.08 -12.02
N PHE A 268 -9.71 -3.81 -12.91
CA PHE A 268 -10.34 -4.52 -14.01
C PHE A 268 -11.47 -5.42 -13.48
N LEU A 269 -11.13 -6.27 -12.50
CA LEU A 269 -12.06 -7.23 -11.94
C LEU A 269 -13.20 -6.55 -11.16
N ALA A 270 -12.91 -5.49 -10.40
CA ALA A 270 -13.94 -4.73 -9.70
C ALA A 270 -14.95 -4.10 -10.69
N LYS A 271 -14.48 -3.50 -11.78
CA LYS A 271 -15.37 -2.96 -12.83
C LYS A 271 -16.20 -4.05 -13.49
N PHE A 272 -15.60 -5.21 -13.77
CA PHE A 272 -16.32 -6.36 -14.33
C PHE A 272 -17.41 -6.87 -13.38
N ILE A 273 -17.12 -7.04 -12.08
CA ILE A 273 -18.12 -7.50 -11.10
C ILE A 273 -19.26 -6.49 -10.96
N LEU A 274 -18.97 -5.19 -11.00
CA LEU A 274 -20.01 -4.16 -10.89
C LEU A 274 -20.84 -4.01 -12.17
N PHE A 275 -20.23 -4.17 -13.34
CA PHE A 275 -20.88 -4.02 -14.65
C PHE A 275 -20.44 -5.12 -15.63
N PRO A 276 -20.93 -6.37 -15.47
CA PRO A 276 -20.47 -7.50 -16.27
C PRO A 276 -20.68 -7.33 -17.78
N SER A 277 -21.70 -6.56 -18.18
CA SER A 277 -22.05 -6.29 -19.58
C SER A 277 -21.22 -5.18 -20.23
N LYS A 278 -20.30 -4.54 -19.50
CA LYS A 278 -19.43 -3.46 -20.01
C LYS A 278 -17.98 -3.91 -20.00
N ARG A 279 -17.22 -3.48 -21.02
CA ARG A 279 -15.77 -3.68 -21.03
C ARG A 279 -15.15 -2.92 -19.85
N PRO A 280 -14.36 -3.58 -18.99
CA PRO A 280 -13.82 -2.94 -17.79
C PRO A 280 -12.63 -2.02 -18.08
N TRP A 281 -12.01 -2.12 -19.25
CA TRP A 281 -10.81 -1.36 -19.60
C TRP A 281 -11.09 -0.29 -20.65
N ASN A 282 -10.57 0.92 -20.41
CA ASN A 282 -10.72 2.08 -21.30
C ASN A 282 -9.37 2.78 -21.50
N SER A 283 -9.34 3.76 -22.41
CA SER A 283 -8.14 4.55 -22.76
C SER A 283 -7.52 5.27 -21.56
N THR A 284 -8.34 5.83 -20.65
CA THR A 284 -7.87 6.45 -19.40
C THR A 284 -7.12 5.46 -18.50
N LEU A 285 -7.67 4.26 -18.29
CA LEU A 285 -6.98 3.23 -17.51
C LEU A 285 -5.70 2.78 -18.20
N GLN A 286 -5.72 2.57 -19.51
CA GLN A 286 -4.52 2.22 -20.27
C GLN A 286 -3.43 3.29 -20.15
N HIS A 287 -3.80 4.58 -20.23
CA HIS A 287 -2.88 5.70 -20.09
C HIS A 287 -2.21 5.74 -18.70
N TYR A 288 -2.99 5.65 -17.62
CA TYR A 288 -2.46 5.80 -16.26
C TYR A 288 -1.81 4.53 -15.69
N THR A 289 -2.25 3.36 -16.14
CA THR A 289 -1.68 2.08 -15.68
C THR A 289 -0.55 1.59 -16.58
N LEU A 290 -0.46 2.09 -17.82
CA LEU A 290 0.45 1.62 -18.86
C LEU A 290 0.25 0.14 -19.24
N TYR A 291 -0.89 -0.45 -18.90
CA TYR A 291 -1.23 -1.84 -19.21
C TYR A 291 -2.37 -1.93 -20.23
N GLN A 292 -2.24 -2.87 -21.15
CA GLN A 292 -3.31 -3.37 -21.99
C GLN A 292 -4.11 -4.43 -21.22
N PRO A 293 -5.37 -4.70 -21.60
CA PRO A 293 -6.16 -5.79 -21.00
C PRO A 293 -5.44 -7.14 -21.04
N SER A 294 -4.74 -7.44 -22.15
CA SER A 294 -3.97 -8.68 -22.33
C SER A 294 -2.85 -8.84 -21.31
N ASP A 295 -2.24 -7.74 -20.87
CA ASP A 295 -1.13 -7.76 -19.91
C ASP A 295 -1.60 -8.16 -18.50
N LEU A 296 -2.90 -8.04 -18.24
CA LEU A 296 -3.52 -8.28 -16.94
C LEU A 296 -4.22 -9.65 -16.85
N GLN A 297 -4.34 -10.37 -17.97
CA GLN A 297 -5.22 -11.54 -18.09
C GLN A 297 -4.97 -12.61 -17.02
N ASP A 298 -3.71 -13.01 -16.83
CA ASP A 298 -3.36 -14.07 -15.87
C ASP A 298 -3.65 -13.64 -14.42
N CYS A 299 -3.22 -12.43 -14.05
CA CYS A 299 -3.45 -11.88 -12.72
C CYS A 299 -4.95 -11.68 -12.44
N VAL A 300 -5.73 -11.23 -13.43
CA VAL A 300 -7.19 -11.12 -13.32
C VAL A 300 -7.83 -12.50 -13.09
N LYS A 301 -7.39 -13.54 -13.82
CA LYS A 301 -7.91 -14.90 -13.66
C LYS A 301 -7.58 -15.48 -12.28
N ASP A 302 -6.37 -15.23 -11.77
CA ASP A 302 -5.99 -15.64 -10.42
C ASP A 302 -6.80 -14.93 -9.33
N LEU A 303 -6.94 -13.60 -9.42
CA LEU A 303 -7.78 -12.83 -8.51
C LEU A 303 -9.25 -13.24 -8.58
N HIS A 304 -9.75 -13.53 -9.78
CA HIS A 304 -11.12 -13.99 -9.99
C HIS A 304 -11.38 -15.32 -9.29
N ARG A 305 -10.44 -16.27 -9.39
CA ARG A 305 -10.47 -17.53 -8.64
C ARG A 305 -10.58 -17.27 -7.14
N LEU A 306 -9.74 -16.38 -6.59
CA LEU A 306 -9.80 -16.01 -5.16
C LEU A 306 -11.16 -15.43 -4.76
N CYS A 307 -11.79 -14.63 -5.61
CA CYS A 307 -13.14 -14.10 -5.37
C CYS A 307 -14.22 -15.20 -5.41
N THR A 308 -14.14 -16.14 -6.35
CA THR A 308 -15.17 -17.18 -6.56
C THR A 308 -15.09 -18.39 -5.64
N SER A 309 -13.98 -18.62 -4.93
CA SER A 309 -13.81 -19.73 -3.97
C SER A 309 -14.63 -19.54 -2.67
N THR A 310 -15.82 -18.93 -2.75
CA THR A 310 -16.66 -18.38 -1.67
C THR A 310 -17.15 -19.37 -0.62
N TYR A 311 -17.12 -20.68 -0.87
CA TYR A 311 -17.83 -21.65 -0.02
C TYR A 311 -16.93 -22.50 0.88
N ASP A 312 -15.62 -22.50 0.66
CA ASP A 312 -14.67 -23.40 1.36
C ASP A 312 -13.47 -22.67 2.00
N SER A 313 -13.48 -21.34 2.07
CA SER A 313 -12.33 -20.60 2.63
C SER A 313 -12.27 -20.74 4.15
N THR A 314 -11.26 -21.44 4.65
CA THR A 314 -10.93 -21.54 6.09
C THR A 314 -10.37 -20.24 6.67
N LEU A 315 -10.16 -19.22 5.85
CA LEU A 315 -9.56 -17.93 6.18
C LEU A 315 -10.58 -16.81 5.88
N PRO A 316 -11.38 -16.37 6.87
CA PRO A 316 -12.54 -15.51 6.63
C PRO A 316 -12.25 -14.00 6.80
N ALA A 317 -11.16 -13.59 7.45
CA ALA A 317 -11.01 -12.24 8.00
C ALA A 317 -11.22 -11.13 6.96
N ILE A 318 -10.61 -11.24 5.78
CA ILE A 318 -10.77 -10.25 4.70
C ILE A 318 -12.21 -10.21 4.20
N ARG A 319 -12.86 -11.36 4.04
CA ARG A 319 -14.24 -11.43 3.55
C ARG A 319 -15.21 -10.86 4.57
N GLU A 320 -14.99 -11.13 5.86
CA GLU A 320 -15.79 -10.59 6.95
C GLU A 320 -15.63 -9.08 7.08
N LYS A 321 -14.39 -8.58 7.05
CA LYS A 321 -14.07 -7.15 6.96
C LYS A 321 -14.88 -6.49 5.84
N TYR A 322 -14.71 -6.92 4.60
CA TYR A 322 -15.37 -6.31 3.43
C TYR A 322 -16.87 -6.66 3.29
N SER A 323 -17.40 -7.50 4.17
CA SER A 323 -18.83 -7.77 4.34
C SER A 323 -19.54 -6.79 5.26
N GLN A 324 -18.82 -5.86 5.88
CA GLN A 324 -19.41 -4.84 6.75
C GLN A 324 -19.99 -3.65 5.95
N HIS A 325 -20.92 -2.92 6.56
CA HIS A 325 -21.55 -1.74 5.96
C HIS A 325 -20.54 -0.66 5.57
N LYS A 326 -19.49 -0.44 6.38
CA LYS A 326 -18.44 0.55 6.08
C LYS A 326 -17.74 0.31 4.74
N TYR A 327 -17.65 -0.96 4.31
CA TYR A 327 -17.10 -1.36 3.02
C TYR A 327 -18.17 -1.69 1.96
N LYS A 328 -19.40 -1.17 2.14
CA LYS A 328 -20.50 -1.29 1.18
C LYS A 328 -20.88 -2.74 0.82
N PHE A 329 -20.61 -3.69 1.72
CA PHE A 329 -20.91 -5.13 1.54
C PHE A 329 -20.31 -5.72 0.26
N VAL A 330 -19.18 -5.19 -0.23
CA VAL A 330 -18.63 -5.58 -1.54
C VAL A 330 -18.23 -7.05 -1.60
N ALA A 331 -17.83 -7.66 -0.47
CA ALA A 331 -17.53 -9.08 -0.41
C ALA A 331 -18.78 -9.99 -0.58
N LYS A 332 -20.00 -9.44 -0.40
CA LYS A 332 -21.27 -10.14 -0.60
C LYS A 332 -21.83 -9.99 -2.02
N LYS A 333 -21.17 -9.21 -2.89
CA LYS A 333 -21.60 -9.06 -4.28
C LYS A 333 -21.39 -10.36 -5.04
N PHE A 334 -22.32 -10.66 -5.94
CA PHE A 334 -22.21 -11.80 -6.84
C PHE A 334 -21.03 -11.58 -7.79
N CYS A 335 -20.07 -12.50 -7.79
CA CYS A 335 -18.98 -12.55 -8.76
C CYS A 335 -19.41 -13.45 -9.93
N PRO A 336 -19.52 -12.94 -11.17
CA PRO A 336 -19.84 -13.78 -12.31
C PRO A 336 -18.85 -14.93 -12.47
N PRO A 337 -19.27 -16.15 -12.81
CA PRO A 337 -18.41 -17.34 -12.76
C PRO A 337 -17.36 -17.40 -13.88
N ARG A 338 -17.51 -16.57 -14.92
CA ARG A 338 -16.58 -16.51 -16.06
C ARG A 338 -16.46 -15.07 -16.54
N ILE A 339 -15.23 -14.69 -16.87
CA ILE A 339 -14.91 -13.42 -17.53
C ILE A 339 -14.87 -13.69 -19.04
N PRO A 340 -15.59 -12.93 -19.88
CA PRO A 340 -15.51 -13.08 -21.33
C PRO A 340 -14.08 -12.85 -21.84
N GLU A 341 -13.55 -13.78 -22.64
CA GLU A 341 -12.16 -13.67 -23.15
C GLU A 341 -11.98 -12.46 -24.06
N GLU A 342 -13.05 -12.02 -24.75
CA GLU A 342 -13.01 -10.79 -25.57
C GLU A 342 -12.67 -9.52 -24.77
N TYR A 343 -12.83 -9.52 -23.44
CA TYR A 343 -12.49 -8.37 -22.60
C TYR A 343 -10.99 -8.19 -22.42
N PHE A 344 -10.18 -9.21 -22.74
CA PHE A 344 -8.72 -9.12 -22.73
C PHE A 344 -8.14 -8.73 -24.09
N HIS A 345 -8.97 -8.64 -25.13
CA HIS A 345 -8.53 -8.31 -26.48
C HIS A 345 -8.68 -6.82 -26.76
N LYS A 346 -7.72 -6.25 -27.50
CA LYS A 346 -7.81 -4.86 -27.98
C LYS A 346 -9.12 -4.65 -28.72
N GLN A 347 -9.76 -3.53 -28.46
CA GLN A 347 -10.98 -3.15 -29.14
C GLN A 347 -10.61 -2.82 -30.59
N ILE A 348 -10.95 -3.72 -31.50
CA ILE A 348 -10.94 -3.42 -32.93
C ILE A 348 -12.25 -2.66 -33.15
N LEU A 349 -12.16 -1.35 -33.34
CA LEU A 349 -13.29 -0.50 -33.74
C LEU A 349 -13.70 -0.80 -35.18
#